data_AF-A0A1V5H126-F1
#
_entry.id   AF-A0A1V5H126-F1
#
_cell.length_a   1.000
_cell.length_b   1.000
_cell.length_c   1.000
_cell.angle_alpha   90.00
_cell.angle_beta   90.00
_cell.angle_gamma   90.00
#
_symmetry.space_group_name_H-M   'P 1'
#
loop_
_entity.id
_entity.type
_entity.pdbx_description
1 polymer ?
#
loop_
_entity_poly.entity_id
_entity_poly.type
_entity_poly.pdbx_seq_one_letter_code
_entity_poly.pdbx_strand_id
1 'polypeptide(L)'
;MILFNPVLDLVTLPWRDGIPGVATPMPGESGDGLTPEERGRLISPLHFAGEKGTPPTLLVHGTEDTCVPVEQADRFAAALKAAGNGCDYVRKGGWKHAFVIRPPYGTEATIVESLAAADGFLSSLGWIEGTPTITLADAAAAQPFPLVTDLPGNPPAGGLRHWKPPLRPLGATGAYVSVVVRPEAGRAKYELWCNAWGEDGAASRGIVVRRGESLDRLGEATTVCDGTLISDVMAPGQAAALAPGRGYTRTAMLTDPEYGYVQFCCVCPDYLPGSVPLLPAVLVSRTGEAGSFRYLGKLKGDFAAEAAKRTVWSDGGSLIRLADGRWRAYVNGFGTVLAAAESDRLDGEWRFLCAADGSIRELFAEFPKGPHGGGCFPTVLRVAEGNWHAWITDTWPPQSIWHFHSEDGLSWKRFGRQPEITRLAVDGQGIKCLRAYVAPDTQEIVGLLSVWQTGPDAEAAWMLHELRMPSDLRP
;
A
#
# COMPACT_ATOMS: atom_id res chain seq x y z
N MET A 1 -29.44 3.10 -16.41
CA MET A 1 -28.08 2.53 -16.35
C MET A 1 -27.08 3.62 -16.67
N ILE A 2 -25.92 3.61 -16.02
CA ILE A 2 -24.81 4.52 -16.31
C ILE A 2 -23.59 3.64 -16.54
N LEU A 3 -23.03 3.69 -17.74
CA LEU A 3 -21.99 2.78 -18.20
C LEU A 3 -20.78 3.58 -18.70
N PHE A 4 -19.61 3.33 -18.11
CA PHE A 4 -18.33 3.89 -18.52
C PHE A 4 -17.43 2.77 -19.04
N ASN A 5 -16.96 2.87 -20.28
CA ASN A 5 -16.17 1.83 -20.96
C ASN A 5 -16.70 0.37 -20.79
N PRO A 6 -18.02 0.10 -20.90
CA PRO A 6 -18.54 -1.23 -20.59
C PRO A 6 -18.08 -2.29 -21.59
N VAL A 7 -17.84 -3.50 -21.11
CA VAL A 7 -17.82 -4.71 -21.95
C VAL A 7 -19.27 -5.03 -22.34
N LEU A 8 -19.55 -5.04 -23.65
CA LEU A 8 -20.91 -5.25 -24.17
C LEU A 8 -20.98 -6.48 -25.07
N ASP A 9 -19.85 -6.93 -25.61
CA ASP A 9 -19.72 -8.08 -26.49
C ASP A 9 -18.43 -8.85 -26.17
N LEU A 10 -18.56 -9.87 -25.32
CA LEU A 10 -17.46 -10.73 -24.87
C LEU A 10 -16.88 -11.57 -26.01
N VAL A 11 -17.62 -11.81 -27.10
CA VAL A 11 -17.12 -12.58 -28.24
C VAL A 11 -16.02 -11.80 -28.96
N THR A 12 -16.14 -10.47 -29.03
CA THR A 12 -15.18 -9.61 -29.74
C THR A 12 -13.97 -9.20 -28.91
N LEU A 13 -13.85 -9.63 -27.65
CA LEU A 13 -12.73 -9.26 -26.80
C LEU A 13 -11.49 -10.11 -27.08
N PRO A 14 -10.32 -9.50 -27.26
CA PRO A 14 -9.08 -10.24 -27.52
C PRO A 14 -8.59 -11.05 -26.31
N TRP A 15 -9.07 -10.72 -25.11
CA TRP A 15 -8.72 -11.37 -23.84
C TRP A 15 -9.87 -12.20 -23.24
N ARG A 16 -10.90 -12.54 -24.04
CA ARG A 16 -12.09 -13.29 -23.58
C ARG A 16 -11.76 -14.64 -22.93
N ASP A 17 -10.72 -15.31 -23.43
CA ASP A 17 -10.30 -16.64 -22.97
C ASP A 17 -9.55 -16.57 -21.62
N GLY A 18 -9.35 -15.37 -21.06
CA GLY A 18 -8.88 -15.16 -19.69
C GLY A 18 -9.99 -14.91 -18.68
N ILE A 19 -11.26 -14.81 -19.10
CA ILE A 19 -12.38 -14.42 -18.24
C ILE A 19 -13.00 -15.68 -17.60
N PRO A 20 -12.98 -15.82 -16.25
CA PRO A 20 -13.72 -16.89 -15.57
C PRO A 20 -15.21 -16.82 -15.91
N GLY A 21 -15.82 -17.97 -16.24
CA GLY A 21 -17.21 -18.03 -16.73
C GLY A 21 -17.35 -17.89 -18.24
N VAL A 22 -16.31 -17.47 -18.98
CA VAL A 22 -16.23 -17.55 -20.45
C VAL A 22 -15.26 -18.64 -20.86
N ALA A 23 -14.02 -18.57 -20.38
CA ALA A 23 -12.96 -19.51 -20.71
C ALA A 23 -13.20 -20.91 -20.12
N THR A 24 -13.66 -20.94 -18.88
CA THR A 24 -14.00 -22.15 -18.13
C THR A 24 -15.38 -22.00 -17.50
N PRO A 25 -16.14 -23.09 -17.31
CA PRO A 25 -17.36 -23.08 -16.51
C PRO A 25 -17.10 -22.47 -15.12
N MET A 26 -18.12 -21.89 -14.50
CA MET A 26 -17.97 -21.34 -13.15
C MET A 26 -17.61 -22.47 -12.16
N PRO A 27 -16.79 -22.20 -11.12
CA PRO A 27 -16.47 -23.20 -10.11
C PRO A 27 -17.74 -23.78 -9.47
N GLY A 28 -17.96 -25.09 -9.63
CA GLY A 28 -19.16 -25.77 -9.13
C GLY A 28 -20.21 -26.13 -10.19
N GLU A 29 -20.04 -25.69 -11.44
CA GLU A 29 -20.90 -26.08 -12.56
C GLU A 29 -20.27 -27.25 -13.32
N SER A 30 -21.04 -28.34 -13.52
CA SER A 30 -20.70 -29.39 -14.49
C SER A 30 -20.59 -28.78 -15.88
N GLY A 31 -19.61 -29.22 -16.68
CA GLY A 31 -19.35 -28.69 -18.02
C GLY A 31 -20.64 -28.59 -18.83
N ASP A 32 -21.03 -27.36 -19.13
CA ASP A 32 -22.25 -26.98 -19.85
C ASP A 32 -22.27 -27.44 -21.32
N GLY A 33 -21.16 -28.02 -21.79
CA GLY A 33 -20.98 -28.47 -23.18
C GLY A 33 -20.78 -27.32 -24.16
N LEU A 34 -20.71 -26.07 -23.68
CA LEU A 34 -20.59 -24.88 -24.51
C LEU A 34 -19.11 -24.55 -24.76
N THR A 35 -18.83 -24.02 -25.94
CA THR A 35 -17.56 -23.38 -26.25
C THR A 35 -17.46 -22.01 -25.55
N PRO A 36 -16.25 -21.48 -25.30
CA PRO A 36 -16.08 -20.12 -24.77
C PRO A 36 -16.78 -19.05 -25.60
N GLU A 37 -16.83 -19.22 -26.92
CA GLU A 37 -17.55 -18.32 -27.82
C GLU A 37 -19.06 -18.36 -27.60
N GLU A 38 -19.64 -19.56 -27.46
CA GLU A 38 -21.07 -19.73 -27.16
C GLU A 38 -21.45 -19.14 -25.80
N ARG A 39 -20.63 -19.39 -24.76
CA ARG A 39 -20.81 -18.74 -23.45
C ARG A 39 -20.72 -17.23 -23.57
N GLY A 40 -19.67 -16.72 -24.21
CA GLY A 40 -19.48 -15.29 -24.43
C GLY A 40 -20.69 -14.64 -25.10
N ARG A 41 -21.28 -15.30 -26.12
CA ARG A 41 -22.52 -14.84 -26.76
C ARG A 41 -23.72 -14.87 -25.80
N LEU A 42 -23.88 -15.91 -24.97
CA LEU A 42 -25.03 -15.99 -24.05
C LEU A 42 -25.04 -14.90 -22.99
N ILE A 43 -23.87 -14.41 -22.56
CA ILE A 43 -23.76 -13.42 -21.47
C ILE A 43 -23.37 -12.02 -21.93
N SER A 44 -23.28 -11.78 -23.24
CA SER A 44 -22.95 -10.46 -23.78
C SER A 44 -24.17 -9.53 -23.74
N PRO A 45 -24.12 -8.38 -23.03
CA PRO A 45 -25.23 -7.43 -22.94
C PRO A 45 -25.78 -6.99 -24.30
N LEU A 46 -24.92 -6.93 -25.34
CA LEU A 46 -25.31 -6.53 -26.69
C LEU A 46 -26.48 -7.32 -27.28
N HIS A 47 -26.61 -8.60 -26.93
CA HIS A 47 -27.68 -9.44 -27.47
C HIS A 47 -29.04 -9.20 -26.80
N PHE A 48 -29.07 -8.51 -25.65
CA PHE A 48 -30.28 -8.17 -24.91
C PHE A 48 -30.72 -6.71 -25.13
N ALA A 49 -29.88 -5.89 -25.77
CA ALA A 49 -30.14 -4.46 -26.02
C ALA A 49 -31.41 -4.19 -26.85
N GLY A 50 -31.85 -5.18 -27.63
CA GLY A 50 -33.06 -5.10 -28.46
C GLY A 50 -34.37 -5.29 -27.69
N GLU A 51 -34.32 -5.65 -26.40
CA GLU A 51 -35.52 -5.91 -25.61
C GLU A 51 -36.22 -4.61 -25.20
N LYS A 52 -37.55 -4.57 -25.38
CA LYS A 52 -38.36 -3.43 -24.97
C LYS A 52 -38.35 -3.30 -23.44
N GLY A 53 -38.26 -2.05 -22.96
CA GLY A 53 -38.26 -1.77 -21.52
C GLY A 53 -36.89 -1.86 -20.88
N THR A 54 -35.83 -1.97 -21.69
CA THR A 54 -34.46 -1.78 -21.20
C THR A 54 -34.35 -0.39 -20.54
N PRO A 55 -33.76 -0.27 -19.33
CA PRO A 55 -33.71 1.01 -18.64
C PRO A 55 -33.02 2.10 -19.46
N PRO A 56 -33.42 3.38 -19.31
CA PRO A 56 -32.71 4.51 -19.91
C PRO A 56 -31.22 4.42 -19.59
N THR A 57 -30.36 4.66 -20.58
CA THR A 57 -28.93 4.39 -20.45
C THR A 57 -28.08 5.60 -20.83
N LEU A 58 -27.25 6.07 -19.91
CA LEU A 58 -26.08 6.87 -20.24
C LEU A 58 -24.93 5.91 -20.56
N LEU A 59 -24.37 6.04 -21.75
CA LEU A 59 -23.22 5.28 -22.22
C LEU A 59 -22.10 6.26 -22.55
N VAL A 60 -20.93 6.12 -21.92
CA VAL A 60 -19.76 6.94 -22.20
C VAL A 60 -18.58 6.04 -22.52
N HIS A 61 -17.99 6.21 -23.70
CA HIS A 61 -16.90 5.35 -24.18
C HIS A 61 -15.81 6.16 -24.88
N GLY A 62 -14.56 5.87 -24.55
CA GLY A 62 -13.40 6.54 -25.13
C GLY A 62 -12.95 5.91 -26.45
N THR A 63 -12.55 6.72 -27.44
CA THR A 63 -12.13 6.21 -28.75
C THR A 63 -10.73 5.60 -28.76
N GLU A 64 -9.93 5.82 -27.72
CA GLU A 64 -8.59 5.21 -27.53
C GLU A 64 -8.62 4.09 -26.49
N ASP A 65 -9.80 3.53 -26.21
CA ASP A 65 -9.95 2.37 -25.36
C ASP A 65 -9.34 1.12 -26.03
N THR A 66 -8.17 0.72 -25.56
CA THR A 66 -7.47 -0.49 -26.03
C THR A 66 -7.93 -1.77 -25.32
N CYS A 67 -8.73 -1.66 -24.26
CA CYS A 67 -9.24 -2.80 -23.50
C CYS A 67 -10.57 -3.29 -24.07
N VAL A 68 -11.48 -2.37 -24.39
CA VAL A 68 -12.80 -2.64 -24.95
C VAL A 68 -13.00 -1.77 -26.19
N PRO A 69 -13.08 -2.36 -27.40
CA PRO A 69 -13.29 -1.60 -28.63
C PRO A 69 -14.54 -0.73 -28.57
N VAL A 70 -14.41 0.55 -28.94
CA VAL A 70 -15.51 1.52 -28.92
C VAL A 70 -16.68 1.11 -29.82
N GLU A 71 -16.41 0.28 -30.83
CA GLU A 71 -17.40 -0.28 -31.75
C GLU A 71 -18.43 -1.16 -31.01
N GLN A 72 -18.10 -1.70 -29.83
CA GLN A 72 -19.09 -2.39 -28.99
C GLN A 72 -20.15 -1.40 -28.49
N ALA A 73 -19.73 -0.24 -27.98
CA ALA A 73 -20.64 0.81 -27.53
C ALA A 73 -21.45 1.40 -28.68
N ASP A 74 -20.82 1.59 -29.86
CA ASP A 74 -21.51 2.04 -31.08
C ASP A 74 -22.66 1.08 -31.45
N ARG A 75 -22.40 -0.23 -31.45
CA ARG A 75 -23.42 -1.26 -31.74
C ARG A 75 -24.52 -1.33 -30.67
N PHE A 76 -24.14 -1.24 -29.39
CA PHE A 76 -25.09 -1.30 -28.28
C PHE A 76 -26.04 -0.11 -28.27
N ALA A 77 -25.50 1.10 -28.44
CA ALA A 77 -26.31 2.32 -28.55
C ALA A 77 -27.26 2.25 -29.76
N ALA A 78 -26.78 1.75 -30.91
CA ALA A 78 -27.62 1.56 -32.09
C ALA A 78 -28.76 0.55 -31.82
N ALA A 79 -28.47 -0.58 -31.15
CA ALA A 79 -29.46 -1.59 -30.81
C ALA A 79 -30.52 -1.06 -29.83
N LEU A 80 -30.12 -0.35 -28.77
CA LEU A 80 -31.03 0.30 -27.83
C LEU A 80 -31.97 1.28 -28.55
N LYS A 81 -31.41 2.15 -29.39
CA LYS A 81 -32.18 3.15 -30.15
C LYS A 81 -33.13 2.50 -31.15
N ALA A 82 -32.69 1.46 -31.85
CA ALA A 82 -33.53 0.71 -32.79
C ALA A 82 -34.73 0.04 -32.10
N ALA A 83 -34.57 -0.39 -30.85
CA ALA A 83 -35.65 -0.95 -30.03
C ALA A 83 -36.56 0.13 -29.38
N GLY A 84 -36.25 1.41 -29.55
CA GLY A 84 -36.97 2.53 -28.94
C GLY A 84 -36.63 2.78 -27.48
N ASN A 85 -35.54 2.20 -26.97
CA ASN A 85 -35.06 2.43 -25.60
C ASN A 85 -34.24 3.74 -25.55
N GLY A 86 -34.30 4.43 -24.40
CA GLY A 86 -33.54 5.67 -24.18
C GLY A 86 -32.03 5.38 -24.06
N CYS A 87 -31.22 6.03 -24.90
CA CYS A 87 -29.77 5.91 -24.85
C CYS A 87 -29.06 7.22 -25.19
N ASP A 88 -28.48 7.83 -24.14
CA ASP A 88 -27.58 8.97 -24.23
C ASP A 88 -26.16 8.43 -24.40
N TYR A 89 -25.69 8.43 -25.65
CA TYR A 89 -24.36 7.90 -25.97
C TYR A 89 -23.36 9.02 -26.21
N VAL A 90 -22.35 9.09 -25.36
CA VAL A 90 -21.25 10.05 -25.38
C VAL A 90 -19.97 9.34 -25.83
N ARG A 91 -19.64 9.49 -27.11
CA ARG A 91 -18.41 8.96 -27.70
C ARG A 91 -17.27 9.99 -27.57
N LYS A 92 -16.25 9.70 -26.75
CA LYS A 92 -15.20 10.66 -26.37
C LYS A 92 -13.88 10.45 -27.11
N GLY A 93 -13.51 11.43 -27.94
CA GLY A 93 -12.24 11.44 -28.66
C GLY A 93 -11.02 11.48 -27.72
N GLY A 94 -10.05 10.60 -27.94
CA GLY A 94 -8.76 10.62 -27.22
C GLY A 94 -8.78 9.99 -25.81
N TRP A 95 -9.92 9.51 -25.35
CA TRP A 95 -10.04 8.93 -24.00
C TRP A 95 -9.70 7.45 -24.02
N LYS A 96 -8.88 7.02 -23.05
CA LYS A 96 -8.46 5.62 -22.85
C LYS A 96 -9.43 4.87 -21.93
N HIS A 97 -9.21 3.57 -21.73
CA HIS A 97 -9.98 2.79 -20.77
C HIS A 97 -9.82 3.33 -19.33
N ALA A 98 -10.83 3.13 -18.48
CA ALA A 98 -10.83 3.49 -17.06
C ALA A 98 -10.67 5.01 -16.76
N PHE A 99 -11.15 5.88 -17.65
CA PHE A 99 -11.03 7.34 -17.53
C PHE A 99 -11.75 7.96 -16.31
N VAL A 100 -12.63 7.20 -15.64
CA VAL A 100 -13.32 7.59 -14.39
C VAL A 100 -12.59 7.17 -13.11
N ILE A 101 -11.49 6.43 -13.24
CA ILE A 101 -10.66 6.02 -12.10
C ILE A 101 -9.62 7.12 -11.85
N ARG A 102 -9.32 7.41 -10.57
CA ARG A 102 -8.29 8.37 -10.17
C ARG A 102 -6.93 8.10 -10.86
N PRO A 103 -6.06 9.11 -10.92
CA PRO A 103 -4.72 8.97 -11.50
C PRO A 103 -3.99 7.70 -11.01
N PRO A 104 -3.25 7.00 -11.90
CA PRO A 104 -2.81 7.47 -13.21
C PRO A 104 -3.75 7.17 -14.40
N TYR A 105 -4.93 6.58 -14.18
CA TYR A 105 -5.79 6.11 -15.27
C TYR A 105 -6.62 7.23 -15.92
N GLY A 106 -7.46 7.89 -15.12
CA GLY A 106 -8.17 9.10 -15.50
C GLY A 106 -7.39 10.35 -15.14
N THR A 107 -7.76 11.46 -15.80
CA THR A 107 -7.38 12.80 -15.37
C THR A 107 -8.50 13.39 -14.55
N GLU A 108 -8.22 14.41 -13.74
CA GLU A 108 -9.29 15.14 -13.05
C GLU A 108 -10.36 15.65 -14.02
N ALA A 109 -9.96 16.09 -15.23
CA ALA A 109 -10.90 16.51 -16.26
C ALA A 109 -11.84 15.40 -16.73
N THR A 110 -11.31 14.21 -17.00
CA THR A 110 -12.12 13.08 -17.47
C THR A 110 -13.07 12.60 -16.38
N ILE A 111 -12.64 12.62 -15.11
CA ILE A 111 -13.45 12.22 -13.96
C ILE A 111 -14.59 13.23 -13.74
N VAL A 112 -14.26 14.52 -13.62
CA VAL A 112 -15.25 15.58 -13.39
C VAL A 112 -16.28 15.61 -14.50
N GLU A 113 -15.85 15.56 -15.77
CA GLU A 113 -16.75 15.57 -16.91
C GLU A 113 -17.68 14.34 -16.93
N SER A 114 -17.17 13.16 -16.57
CA SER A 114 -17.97 11.93 -16.52
C SER A 114 -19.00 11.95 -15.39
N LEU A 115 -18.61 12.45 -14.21
CA LEU A 115 -19.51 12.59 -13.07
C LEU A 115 -20.57 13.66 -13.31
N ALA A 116 -20.20 14.77 -13.96
CA ALA A 116 -21.16 15.80 -14.38
C ALA A 116 -22.15 15.27 -15.43
N ALA A 117 -21.71 14.42 -16.36
CA ALA A 117 -22.60 13.76 -17.32
C ALA A 117 -23.58 12.78 -16.64
N ALA A 118 -23.10 12.02 -15.65
CA ALA A 118 -23.94 11.13 -14.84
C ALA A 118 -24.99 11.90 -14.04
N ASP A 119 -24.59 13.00 -13.39
CA ASP A 119 -25.49 13.90 -12.65
C ASP A 119 -26.57 14.47 -13.59
N GLY A 120 -26.17 15.06 -14.73
CA GLY A 120 -27.10 15.58 -15.73
C GLY A 120 -28.07 14.52 -16.27
N PHE A 121 -27.59 13.29 -16.49
CA PHE A 121 -28.45 12.19 -16.90
C PHE A 121 -29.48 11.81 -15.81
N LEU A 122 -29.05 11.65 -14.56
CA LEU A 122 -29.96 11.35 -13.45
C LEU A 122 -30.98 12.48 -13.21
N SER A 123 -30.55 13.74 -13.37
CA SER A 123 -31.44 14.90 -13.29
C SER A 123 -32.47 14.90 -14.42
N SER A 124 -32.06 14.54 -15.65
CA SER A 124 -32.99 14.43 -16.79
C SER A 124 -34.08 13.37 -16.59
N LEU A 125 -33.81 12.34 -15.78
CA LEU A 125 -34.77 11.32 -15.38
C LEU A 125 -35.65 11.74 -14.19
N GLY A 126 -35.38 12.90 -13.59
CA GLY A 126 -36.06 13.39 -12.40
C GLY A 126 -35.68 12.64 -11.11
N TRP A 127 -34.53 11.97 -11.09
CA TRP A 127 -34.09 11.18 -9.93
C TRP A 127 -33.32 12.03 -8.91
N ILE A 128 -32.73 13.14 -9.36
CA ILE A 128 -32.01 14.10 -8.52
C ILE A 128 -32.31 15.53 -8.97
N GLU A 129 -32.13 16.48 -8.05
CA GLU A 129 -32.35 17.92 -8.27
C GLU A 129 -31.07 18.71 -7.97
N GLY A 130 -30.92 19.87 -8.61
CA GLY A 130 -29.78 20.77 -8.45
C GLY A 130 -28.83 20.78 -9.64
N THR A 131 -27.83 21.66 -9.59
CA THR A 131 -26.74 21.69 -10.57
C THR A 131 -25.58 20.84 -10.09
N PRO A 132 -24.84 20.15 -10.99
CA PRO A 132 -23.63 19.42 -10.61
C PRO A 132 -22.68 20.33 -9.83
N THR A 133 -22.26 19.88 -8.66
CA THR A 133 -21.42 20.68 -7.74
C THR A 133 -19.92 20.39 -7.89
N ILE A 134 -19.56 19.31 -8.58
CA ILE A 134 -18.17 18.98 -8.84
C ILE A 134 -17.62 19.83 -9.99
N THR A 135 -16.55 20.60 -9.75
CA THR A 135 -15.87 21.39 -10.78
C THR A 135 -14.40 21.00 -10.94
N LEU A 136 -13.80 21.38 -12.06
CA LEU A 136 -12.34 21.29 -12.27
C LEU A 136 -11.56 22.05 -11.20
N ALA A 137 -12.10 23.17 -10.71
CA ALA A 137 -11.46 23.96 -9.66
C ALA A 137 -11.51 23.23 -8.30
N ASP A 138 -12.60 22.54 -7.97
CA ASP A 138 -12.73 21.76 -6.74
C ASP A 138 -11.84 20.51 -6.75
N ALA A 139 -11.69 19.87 -7.92
CA ALA A 139 -10.76 18.76 -8.12
C ALA A 139 -9.28 19.21 -8.05
N ALA A 140 -8.95 20.36 -8.63
CA ALA A 140 -7.62 20.97 -8.54
C ALA A 140 -7.31 21.52 -7.13
N ALA A 141 -8.33 21.92 -6.37
CA ALA A 141 -8.21 22.38 -4.98
C ALA A 141 -8.27 21.23 -3.95
N ALA A 142 -8.56 20.00 -4.38
CA ALA A 142 -8.62 18.85 -3.50
C ALA A 142 -7.23 18.60 -2.88
N GLN A 143 -7.13 18.86 -1.57
CA GLN A 143 -5.94 18.51 -0.80
C GLN A 143 -5.71 17.00 -0.95
N PRO A 144 -4.52 16.52 -1.34
CA PRO A 144 -4.24 15.09 -1.55
C PRO A 144 -4.49 14.26 -0.28
N PHE A 145 -4.56 14.93 0.86
CA PHE A 145 -4.83 14.34 2.16
C PHE A 145 -5.79 15.26 2.95
N PRO A 146 -7.12 15.09 2.88
CA PRO A 146 -8.04 15.89 3.68
C PRO A 146 -7.86 15.61 5.18
N LEU A 147 -7.99 16.64 6.01
CA LEU A 147 -7.87 16.55 7.47
C LEU A 147 -9.22 16.12 8.08
N VAL A 148 -9.19 15.14 8.97
CA VAL A 148 -10.35 14.70 9.74
C VAL A 148 -10.24 15.24 11.17
N THR A 149 -11.33 15.79 11.71
CA THR A 149 -11.33 16.46 13.03
C THR A 149 -11.90 15.61 14.16
N ASP A 150 -12.68 14.58 13.85
CA ASP A 150 -13.34 13.68 14.80
C ASP A 150 -12.57 12.36 14.97
N LEU A 151 -11.29 12.47 15.33
CA LEU A 151 -10.43 11.31 15.53
C LEU A 151 -10.82 10.51 16.80
N PRO A 152 -10.73 9.17 16.76
CA PRO A 152 -10.97 8.35 17.94
C PRO A 152 -9.93 8.63 19.05
N GLY A 153 -10.34 8.49 20.31
CA GLY A 153 -9.46 8.68 21.46
C GLY A 153 -9.45 10.12 22.01
N ASN A 154 -8.30 10.56 22.50
CA ASN A 154 -8.05 11.87 23.11
C ASN A 154 -6.84 12.54 22.42
N PRO A 155 -7.03 13.06 21.20
CA PRO A 155 -5.94 13.65 20.42
C PRO A 155 -5.38 14.91 21.11
N PRO A 156 -4.04 15.13 21.07
CA PRO A 156 -3.43 16.35 21.61
C PRO A 156 -3.82 17.59 20.78
N ALA A 157 -4.07 18.72 21.45
CA ALA A 157 -4.50 19.97 20.80
C ALA A 157 -3.52 20.50 19.73
N GLY A 158 -2.21 20.36 19.97
CA GLY A 158 -1.15 20.71 19.00
C GLY A 158 -0.70 19.55 18.11
N GLY A 159 -1.43 18.43 18.12
CA GLY A 159 -1.12 17.25 17.31
C GLY A 159 0.08 16.43 17.76
N LEU A 160 0.78 16.80 18.83
CA LEU A 160 1.94 16.05 19.30
C LEU A 160 1.89 15.81 20.81
N ARG A 161 2.28 14.61 21.24
CA ARG A 161 2.43 14.20 22.63
C ARG A 161 3.76 13.46 22.81
N HIS A 162 4.40 13.57 23.98
CA HIS A 162 5.64 12.89 24.41
C HIS A 162 6.94 13.22 23.64
N TRP A 163 6.84 13.60 22.36
CA TRP A 163 7.96 14.05 21.54
C TRP A 163 8.31 15.52 21.82
N LYS A 164 9.61 15.85 21.79
CA LYS A 164 10.12 17.22 21.93
C LYS A 164 9.77 18.05 20.68
N PRO A 165 8.97 19.13 20.78
CA PRO A 165 8.74 20.04 19.66
C PRO A 165 9.89 21.06 19.50
N PRO A 166 10.05 21.69 18.32
CA PRO A 166 9.31 21.41 17.08
C PRO A 166 9.82 20.15 16.36
N LEU A 167 9.01 19.59 15.46
CA LEU A 167 9.46 18.54 14.54
C LEU A 167 10.55 19.14 13.63
N ARG A 168 11.72 18.51 13.59
CA ARG A 168 12.87 19.04 12.85
C ARG A 168 12.90 18.46 11.44
N PRO A 169 12.72 19.24 10.36
CA PRO A 169 12.87 18.73 9.00
C PRO A 169 14.31 18.27 8.76
N LEU A 170 14.46 17.16 8.04
CA LEU A 170 15.74 16.62 7.61
C LEU A 170 15.99 16.94 6.13
N GLY A 171 17.27 17.05 5.75
CA GLY A 171 17.70 17.12 4.35
C GLY A 171 17.51 15.81 3.56
N ALA A 172 16.56 14.97 3.95
CA ALA A 172 16.36 13.62 3.43
C ALA A 172 14.88 13.31 3.19
N THR A 173 14.62 12.47 2.19
CA THR A 173 13.28 12.08 1.77
C THR A 173 13.11 10.57 1.83
N GLY A 174 11.86 10.12 1.92
CA GLY A 174 11.48 8.73 1.85
C GLY A 174 10.35 8.35 2.80
N ALA A 175 9.87 7.12 2.59
CA ALA A 175 9.03 6.39 3.52
C ALA A 175 9.65 5.02 3.77
N TYR A 176 9.26 4.36 4.87
CA TYR A 176 9.78 3.04 5.25
C TYR A 176 11.31 3.04 5.40
N VAL A 177 11.83 4.14 5.95
CA VAL A 177 13.26 4.31 6.14
C VAL A 177 13.78 3.52 7.35
N SER A 178 15.05 3.20 7.33
CA SER A 178 15.80 2.72 8.47
C SER A 178 17.10 3.49 8.60
N VAL A 179 17.52 3.75 9.84
CA VAL A 179 18.82 4.35 10.13
C VAL A 179 19.70 3.33 10.80
N VAL A 180 20.90 3.16 10.26
CA VAL A 180 21.98 2.42 10.91
C VAL A 180 23.07 3.45 11.25
N VAL A 181 23.52 3.45 12.50
CA VAL A 181 24.62 4.32 12.95
C VAL A 181 25.83 3.44 13.27
N ARG A 182 26.94 3.69 12.60
CA ARG A 182 28.18 2.92 12.76
C ARG A 182 29.28 3.79 13.36
N PRO A 183 30.10 3.25 14.28
CA PRO A 183 31.36 3.88 14.63
C PRO A 183 32.39 3.61 13.51
N GLU A 184 32.87 4.68 12.88
CA GLU A 184 33.96 4.61 11.89
C GLU A 184 35.06 5.59 12.30
N ALA A 185 36.28 5.09 12.51
CA ALA A 185 37.42 5.88 12.98
C ALA A 185 37.12 6.78 14.19
N GLY A 186 36.30 6.29 15.14
CA GLY A 186 35.91 7.02 16.35
C GLY A 186 34.82 8.09 16.15
N ARG A 187 34.19 8.16 14.97
CA ARG A 187 33.06 9.07 14.69
C ARG A 187 31.82 8.27 14.30
N ALA A 188 30.64 8.81 14.59
CA ALA A 188 29.39 8.24 14.11
C ALA A 188 29.24 8.49 12.60
N LYS A 189 28.88 7.44 11.86
CA LYS A 189 28.49 7.49 10.46
C LYS A 189 27.07 6.98 10.31
N TYR A 190 26.25 7.77 9.63
CA TYR A 190 24.84 7.51 9.45
C TYR A 190 24.60 6.89 8.09
N GLU A 191 23.81 5.84 8.07
CA GLU A 191 23.31 5.20 6.87
C GLU A 191 21.78 5.29 6.86
N LEU A 192 21.22 5.95 5.84
CA LEU A 192 19.78 6.03 5.63
C LEU A 192 19.38 5.05 4.53
N TRP A 193 18.65 4.01 4.91
CA TRP A 193 18.21 2.92 4.06
C TRP A 193 16.75 3.09 3.67
N CYS A 194 16.42 2.89 2.40
CA CYS A 194 15.04 2.83 1.91
C CYS A 194 14.95 2.03 0.61
N ASN A 195 13.74 1.72 0.14
CA ASN A 195 13.55 1.24 -1.22
C ASN A 195 13.43 2.40 -2.23
N ALA A 196 13.81 2.14 -3.48
CA ALA A 196 13.61 3.02 -4.62
C ALA A 196 12.80 2.29 -5.70
N TRP A 197 11.91 3.01 -6.39
CA TRP A 197 11.05 2.47 -7.45
C TRP A 197 11.29 3.25 -8.75
N GLY A 198 11.86 2.61 -9.77
CA GLY A 198 11.99 3.14 -11.14
C GLY A 198 11.12 2.40 -12.15
N GLU A 199 10.91 2.91 -13.35
CA GLU A 199 9.88 2.37 -14.26
C GLU A 199 10.30 1.10 -15.04
N ASP A 200 11.60 0.80 -15.09
CA ASP A 200 12.20 -0.27 -15.90
C ASP A 200 12.16 -1.66 -15.24
N GLY A 201 11.04 -1.98 -14.59
CA GLY A 201 10.83 -3.27 -13.92
C GLY A 201 11.85 -3.58 -12.83
N ALA A 202 12.07 -4.87 -12.54
CA ALA A 202 12.79 -5.35 -11.37
C ALA A 202 14.18 -4.75 -11.17
N ALA A 203 14.95 -4.51 -12.26
CA ALA A 203 16.29 -3.94 -12.19
C ALA A 203 16.33 -2.49 -11.67
N SER A 204 15.20 -1.78 -11.75
CA SER A 204 15.06 -0.42 -11.25
C SER A 204 14.31 -0.34 -9.91
N ARG A 205 13.90 -1.48 -9.32
CA ARG A 205 13.24 -1.56 -8.01
C ARG A 205 14.26 -1.96 -6.94
N GLY A 206 14.96 -0.97 -6.39
CA GLY A 206 16.16 -1.16 -5.56
C GLY A 206 15.96 -1.02 -4.05
N ILE A 207 16.90 -1.56 -3.28
CA ILE A 207 17.23 -1.05 -1.94
C ILE A 207 18.39 -0.07 -2.10
N VAL A 208 18.23 1.12 -1.54
CA VAL A 208 19.23 2.19 -1.62
C VAL A 208 19.68 2.59 -0.23
N VAL A 209 20.94 3.02 -0.15
CA VAL A 209 21.54 3.60 1.04
C VAL A 209 22.16 4.95 0.71
N ARG A 210 21.98 5.92 1.59
CA ARG A 210 22.76 7.16 1.61
C ARG A 210 23.62 7.17 2.86
N ARG A 211 24.89 7.52 2.73
CA ARG A 211 25.85 7.51 3.85
C ARG A 211 26.37 8.91 4.12
N GLY A 212 26.57 9.25 5.39
CA GLY A 212 26.97 10.61 5.77
C GLY A 212 27.45 10.74 7.20
N GLU A 213 27.88 11.96 7.55
CA GLU A 213 28.27 12.31 8.93
C GLU A 213 27.06 12.55 9.84
N SER A 214 25.92 12.89 9.25
CA SER A 214 24.62 13.05 9.91
C SER A 214 23.51 12.83 8.88
N LEU A 215 22.26 12.75 9.33
CA LEU A 215 21.10 12.67 8.43
C LEU A 215 20.90 13.94 7.58
N ASP A 216 21.51 15.06 7.96
CA ASP A 216 21.50 16.32 7.20
C ASP A 216 22.64 16.43 6.18
N ARG A 217 23.66 15.57 6.30
CA ARG A 217 24.85 15.57 5.45
C ARG A 217 25.09 14.19 4.85
N LEU A 218 24.06 13.67 4.21
CA LEU A 218 24.08 12.42 3.47
C LEU A 218 24.63 12.65 2.06
N GLY A 219 25.48 11.74 1.59
CA GLY A 219 25.94 11.70 0.21
C GLY A 219 24.89 11.12 -0.75
N GLU A 220 25.31 10.86 -1.98
CA GLU A 220 24.46 10.28 -3.01
C GLU A 220 23.92 8.89 -2.65
N ALA A 221 22.75 8.58 -3.19
CA ALA A 221 22.14 7.28 -3.02
C ALA A 221 22.92 6.21 -3.81
N THR A 222 23.25 5.11 -3.14
CA THR A 222 23.81 3.92 -3.78
C THR A 222 22.79 2.80 -3.74
N THR A 223 22.45 2.24 -4.91
CA THR A 223 21.66 1.00 -4.98
C THR A 223 22.54 -0.17 -4.60
N VAL A 224 22.16 -0.90 -3.54
CA VAL A 224 22.94 -2.04 -3.03
C VAL A 224 22.46 -3.39 -3.58
N CYS A 225 21.18 -3.46 -3.93
CA CYS A 225 20.55 -4.58 -4.59
C CYS A 225 19.24 -4.13 -5.24
N ASP A 226 18.73 -4.95 -6.16
CA ASP A 226 17.52 -4.68 -6.91
C ASP A 226 16.60 -5.90 -6.98
N GLY A 227 15.41 -5.71 -7.55
CA GLY A 227 14.36 -6.70 -7.62
C GLY A 227 14.75 -7.94 -8.42
N THR A 228 15.86 -7.91 -9.19
CA THR A 228 16.31 -9.10 -9.93
C THR A 228 16.71 -10.25 -9.02
N LEU A 229 17.15 -9.97 -7.78
CA LEU A 229 17.45 -10.98 -6.77
C LEU A 229 16.22 -11.71 -6.24
N ILE A 230 15.02 -11.16 -6.40
CA ILE A 230 13.78 -11.79 -5.94
C ILE A 230 13.53 -13.01 -6.84
N SER A 231 13.58 -14.21 -6.26
CA SER A 231 13.52 -15.47 -7.01
C SER A 231 12.24 -16.27 -6.79
N ASP A 232 11.28 -15.74 -6.03
CA ASP A 232 10.09 -16.46 -5.60
C ASP A 232 8.79 -15.64 -5.72
N VAL A 233 8.81 -14.52 -6.46
CA VAL A 233 7.61 -13.74 -6.79
C VAL A 233 7.25 -13.94 -8.25
N MET A 234 6.16 -14.68 -8.47
CA MET A 234 5.69 -15.05 -9.80
C MET A 234 4.76 -14.00 -10.40
N ALA A 235 4.73 -13.91 -11.73
CA ALA A 235 3.79 -13.06 -12.45
C ALA A 235 2.35 -13.53 -12.18
N PRO A 236 1.38 -12.60 -12.04
CA PRO A 236 -0.03 -12.97 -11.87
C PRO A 236 -0.49 -13.94 -12.96
N GLY A 237 -1.08 -15.06 -12.55
CA GLY A 237 -1.56 -16.10 -13.48
C GLY A 237 -0.49 -17.01 -14.09
N GLN A 238 0.80 -16.84 -13.77
CA GLN A 238 1.89 -17.64 -14.32
C GLN A 238 2.70 -18.33 -13.21
N ALA A 239 2.62 -19.66 -13.11
CA ALA A 239 3.29 -20.40 -12.04
C ALA A 239 4.82 -20.53 -12.22
N ALA A 240 5.33 -20.41 -13.45
CA ALA A 240 6.72 -20.70 -13.79
C ALA A 240 7.52 -19.46 -14.26
N ALA A 241 6.93 -18.27 -14.21
CA ALA A 241 7.57 -17.04 -14.66
C ALA A 241 7.62 -16.01 -13.52
N LEU A 242 8.81 -15.49 -13.24
CA LEU A 242 8.98 -14.40 -12.28
C LEU A 242 8.30 -13.13 -12.78
N ALA A 243 7.68 -12.38 -11.87
CA ALA A 243 7.07 -11.12 -12.24
C ALA A 243 8.16 -10.12 -12.71
N PRO A 244 8.03 -9.52 -13.90
CA PRO A 244 9.03 -8.59 -14.42
C PRO A 244 9.10 -7.30 -13.60
N GLY A 245 7.99 -6.89 -12.97
CA GLY A 245 7.89 -5.70 -12.12
C GLY A 245 8.25 -5.93 -10.66
N ARG A 246 8.70 -7.13 -10.27
CA ARG A 246 8.89 -7.47 -8.86
C ARG A 246 9.88 -6.54 -8.17
N GLY A 247 9.58 -6.18 -6.93
CA GLY A 247 10.41 -5.22 -6.18
C GLY A 247 10.15 -5.22 -4.69
N TYR A 248 10.87 -4.35 -3.98
CA TYR A 248 10.83 -4.22 -2.53
C TYR A 248 10.05 -3.00 -2.07
N THR A 249 9.27 -3.14 -1.01
CA THR A 249 8.58 -2.04 -0.33
C THR A 249 8.53 -2.31 1.17
N ARG A 250 8.10 -1.31 1.95
CA ARG A 250 7.97 -1.43 3.42
C ARG A 250 9.24 -1.92 4.10
N THR A 251 10.37 -1.34 3.69
CA THR A 251 11.70 -1.77 4.12
C THR A 251 12.00 -1.47 5.58
N ALA A 252 12.80 -2.34 6.19
CA ALA A 252 13.37 -2.21 7.52
C ALA A 252 14.78 -2.83 7.50
N MET A 253 15.81 -1.98 7.58
CA MET A 253 17.19 -2.41 7.76
C MET A 253 17.53 -2.48 9.25
N LEU A 254 18.20 -3.55 9.65
CA LEU A 254 18.84 -3.70 10.96
C LEU A 254 20.22 -4.34 10.81
N THR A 255 21.05 -4.22 11.85
CA THR A 255 22.34 -4.91 11.94
C THR A 255 22.26 -6.10 12.88
N ASP A 256 22.96 -7.17 12.54
CA ASP A 256 23.05 -8.38 13.37
C ASP A 256 24.49 -8.94 13.36
N PRO A 257 25.03 -9.45 14.48
CA PRO A 257 26.40 -9.97 14.53
C PRO A 257 26.66 -11.16 13.59
N GLU A 258 25.65 -11.99 13.35
CA GLU A 258 25.76 -13.18 12.49
C GLU A 258 25.55 -12.84 11.02
N TYR A 259 24.76 -11.82 10.67
CA TYR A 259 24.47 -11.53 9.26
C TYR A 259 25.13 -10.26 8.74
N GLY A 260 25.62 -9.38 9.61
CA GLY A 260 26.06 -8.02 9.29
C GLY A 260 24.84 -7.11 9.18
N TYR A 261 24.16 -7.18 8.04
CA TYR A 261 22.93 -6.48 7.71
C TYR A 261 21.81 -7.48 7.42
N VAL A 262 20.62 -7.18 7.94
CA VAL A 262 19.40 -7.91 7.66
C VAL A 262 18.37 -6.91 7.15
N GLN A 263 17.95 -7.09 5.90
CA GLN A 263 16.89 -6.32 5.28
C GLN A 263 15.59 -7.11 5.42
N PHE A 264 14.69 -6.64 6.27
CA PHE A 264 13.30 -7.08 6.29
C PHE A 264 12.48 -6.17 5.37
N CYS A 265 11.61 -6.72 4.54
CA CYS A 265 10.81 -5.94 3.59
C CYS A 265 9.55 -6.71 3.19
N CYS A 266 8.67 -6.07 2.43
CA CYS A 266 7.66 -6.76 1.64
C CYS A 266 8.10 -6.82 0.16
N VAL A 267 7.82 -7.93 -0.50
CA VAL A 267 7.98 -8.10 -1.94
C VAL A 267 6.62 -8.21 -2.62
N CYS A 268 6.52 -7.71 -3.85
CA CYS A 268 5.30 -7.72 -4.65
C CYS A 268 5.63 -7.95 -6.14
N PRO A 269 4.68 -8.44 -6.96
CA PRO A 269 4.91 -8.73 -8.38
C PRO A 269 5.04 -7.48 -9.25
N ASP A 270 4.39 -6.41 -8.84
CA ASP A 270 4.55 -5.03 -9.30
C ASP A 270 3.98 -4.12 -8.20
N TYR A 271 4.29 -2.82 -8.18
CA TYR A 271 3.72 -1.91 -7.18
C TYR A 271 2.58 -1.09 -7.77
N LEU A 272 1.38 -1.66 -7.70
CA LEU A 272 0.13 -0.94 -7.90
C LEU A 272 -0.55 -0.81 -6.53
N PRO A 273 -0.57 0.37 -5.90
CA PRO A 273 -1.25 0.57 -4.63
C PRO A 273 -2.70 0.10 -4.74
N GLY A 274 -3.09 -0.88 -3.93
CA GLY A 274 -4.49 -1.32 -3.81
C GLY A 274 -4.76 -2.70 -4.38
N SER A 275 -3.81 -3.28 -5.15
CA SER A 275 -4.18 -4.35 -6.08
C SER A 275 -3.19 -5.53 -6.15
N VAL A 276 -2.17 -5.57 -5.29
CA VAL A 276 -1.11 -6.59 -5.35
C VAL A 276 -0.80 -7.18 -3.97
N PRO A 277 -0.41 -8.47 -3.89
CA PRO A 277 0.06 -9.05 -2.65
C PRO A 277 1.36 -8.37 -2.19
N LEU A 278 1.45 -8.06 -0.90
CA LEU A 278 2.63 -7.53 -0.22
C LEU A 278 3.10 -8.57 0.80
N LEU A 279 4.13 -9.33 0.44
CA LEU A 279 4.56 -10.51 1.18
C LEU A 279 5.86 -10.25 1.94
N PRO A 280 5.92 -10.45 3.27
CA PRO A 280 7.16 -10.30 4.03
C PRO A 280 8.29 -11.19 3.51
N ALA A 281 9.49 -10.65 3.42
CA ALA A 281 10.69 -11.30 2.90
C ALA A 281 11.95 -10.77 3.59
N VAL A 282 13.06 -11.52 3.46
CA VAL A 282 14.34 -11.18 4.08
C VAL A 282 15.50 -11.29 3.09
N LEU A 283 16.43 -10.35 3.19
CA LEU A 283 17.76 -10.40 2.57
C LEU A 283 18.82 -10.18 3.63
N VAL A 284 20.01 -10.70 3.39
CA VAL A 284 21.15 -10.53 4.30
C VAL A 284 22.41 -10.13 3.55
N SER A 285 23.28 -9.36 4.20
CA SER A 285 24.60 -9.01 3.69
C SER A 285 25.59 -8.80 4.82
N ARG A 286 26.78 -9.39 4.70
CA ARG A 286 27.87 -9.16 5.66
C ARG A 286 28.40 -7.73 5.65
N THR A 287 28.37 -7.06 4.49
CA THR A 287 29.07 -5.79 4.27
C THR A 287 28.14 -4.61 4.00
N GLY A 288 26.90 -4.85 3.57
CA GLY A 288 25.97 -3.80 3.16
C GLY A 288 26.36 -3.12 1.85
N GLU A 289 27.33 -3.66 1.11
CA GLU A 289 27.80 -3.10 -0.16
C GLU A 289 27.02 -3.64 -1.36
N ALA A 290 27.09 -2.92 -2.48
CA ALA A 290 26.47 -3.38 -3.71
C ALA A 290 26.94 -4.78 -4.11
N GLY A 291 26.01 -5.66 -4.51
CA GLY A 291 26.30 -7.03 -4.91
C GLY A 291 26.58 -8.02 -3.77
N SER A 292 26.62 -7.56 -2.52
CA SER A 292 26.86 -8.43 -1.35
C SER A 292 25.60 -9.07 -0.76
N PHE A 293 24.43 -8.61 -1.19
CA PHE A 293 23.14 -9.06 -0.65
C PHE A 293 22.73 -10.42 -1.22
N ARG A 294 22.27 -11.28 -0.31
CA ARG A 294 21.66 -12.57 -0.63
C ARG A 294 20.19 -12.55 -0.25
N TYR A 295 19.32 -12.79 -1.22
CA TYR A 295 17.89 -12.98 -1.00
C TYR A 295 17.64 -14.34 -0.31
N LEU A 296 16.97 -14.33 0.84
CA LEU A 296 16.61 -15.56 1.56
C LEU A 296 15.23 -16.10 1.18
N GLY A 297 14.39 -15.26 0.56
CA GLY A 297 13.02 -15.58 0.21
C GLY A 297 11.99 -14.78 0.98
N LYS A 298 10.74 -14.94 0.56
CA LYS A 298 9.57 -14.66 1.39
C LYS A 298 9.63 -15.48 2.68
N LEU A 299 9.01 -14.98 3.74
CA LEU A 299 8.86 -15.75 4.97
C LEU A 299 8.05 -17.03 4.69
N LYS A 300 8.56 -18.17 5.17
CA LYS A 300 7.99 -19.52 4.96
C LYS A 300 7.04 -19.90 6.11
N GLY A 301 6.62 -21.17 6.17
CA GLY A 301 5.71 -21.66 7.20
C GLY A 301 4.35 -21.01 7.14
N ASP A 302 3.87 -20.51 8.27
CA ASP A 302 2.51 -20.01 8.39
C ASP A 302 2.25 -18.81 7.47
N PHE A 303 3.27 -18.01 7.16
CA PHE A 303 3.17 -16.93 6.16
C PHE A 303 2.81 -17.46 4.77
N ALA A 304 3.48 -18.52 4.33
CA ALA A 304 3.19 -19.16 3.05
C ALA A 304 1.82 -19.84 3.06
N ALA A 305 1.45 -20.46 4.19
CA ALA A 305 0.13 -21.06 4.37
C ALA A 305 -1.00 -20.01 4.30
N GLU A 306 -0.81 -18.82 4.88
CA GLU A 306 -1.78 -17.72 4.79
C GLU A 306 -1.85 -17.13 3.37
N ALA A 307 -0.70 -16.93 2.72
CA ALA A 307 -0.64 -16.43 1.35
C ALA A 307 -1.25 -17.40 0.32
N ALA A 308 -1.32 -18.69 0.63
CA ALA A 308 -1.99 -19.68 -0.22
C ALA A 308 -3.52 -19.63 -0.12
N LYS A 309 -4.06 -19.06 0.97
CA LYS A 309 -5.52 -18.99 1.22
C LYS A 309 -6.14 -17.70 0.70
N ARG A 310 -5.37 -16.60 0.66
CA ARG A 310 -5.86 -15.26 0.33
C ARG A 310 -4.73 -14.36 -0.16
N THR A 311 -5.09 -13.28 -0.83
CA THR A 311 -4.18 -12.16 -1.07
C THR A 311 -3.80 -11.53 0.28
N VAL A 312 -2.51 -11.59 0.60
CA VAL A 312 -1.95 -10.96 1.80
C VAL A 312 -1.48 -9.56 1.45
N TRP A 313 -1.89 -8.60 2.26
CA TRP A 313 -1.38 -7.24 2.23
C TRP A 313 -0.70 -6.93 3.55
N SER A 314 0.62 -7.09 3.62
CA SER A 314 1.40 -6.64 4.77
C SER A 314 1.97 -5.25 4.50
N ASP A 315 1.73 -4.31 5.42
CA ASP A 315 2.31 -2.96 5.40
C ASP A 315 3.71 -2.91 6.04
N GLY A 316 4.38 -4.04 6.11
CA GLY A 316 5.70 -4.21 6.71
C GLY A 316 5.62 -4.41 8.22
N GLY A 317 6.64 -3.91 8.90
CA GLY A 317 6.80 -4.20 10.31
C GLY A 317 8.22 -4.03 10.82
N SER A 318 8.59 -4.92 11.73
CA SER A 318 9.91 -4.95 12.36
C SER A 318 10.35 -6.37 12.62
N LEU A 319 11.66 -6.59 12.54
CA LEU A 319 12.30 -7.88 12.73
C LEU A 319 13.33 -7.75 13.83
N ILE A 320 13.26 -8.63 14.83
CA ILE A 320 14.09 -8.53 16.04
C ILE A 320 14.66 -9.90 16.37
N ARG A 321 15.96 -9.94 16.68
CA ARG A 321 16.60 -11.13 17.26
C ARG A 321 16.43 -11.15 18.78
N LEU A 322 15.83 -12.21 19.28
CA LEU A 322 15.59 -12.45 20.70
C LEU A 322 16.87 -12.91 21.41
N ALA A 323 16.88 -12.82 22.75
CA ALA A 323 18.03 -13.18 23.57
C ALA A 323 18.39 -14.68 23.49
N ASP A 324 17.39 -15.53 23.23
CA ASP A 324 17.57 -16.97 23.00
C ASP A 324 18.04 -17.31 21.57
N GLY A 325 18.32 -16.29 20.75
CA GLY A 325 18.81 -16.43 19.39
C GLY A 325 17.73 -16.55 18.32
N ARG A 326 16.46 -16.78 18.71
CA ARG A 326 15.34 -16.85 17.77
C ARG A 326 15.05 -15.48 17.16
N TRP A 327 14.39 -15.49 16.02
CA TRP A 327 13.90 -14.31 15.32
C TRP A 327 12.42 -14.12 15.59
N ARG A 328 11.99 -12.88 15.80
CA ARG A 328 10.60 -12.47 15.89
C ARG A 328 10.30 -11.38 14.88
N ALA A 329 9.30 -11.61 14.04
CA ALA A 329 8.76 -10.64 13.11
C ALA A 329 7.44 -10.10 13.66
N TYR A 330 7.27 -8.78 13.65
CA TYR A 330 6.05 -8.08 13.97
C TYR A 330 5.45 -7.55 12.67
N VAL A 331 4.23 -7.94 12.33
CA VAL A 331 3.61 -7.69 11.02
C VAL A 331 2.12 -7.41 11.15
N ASN A 332 1.56 -6.59 10.25
CA ASN A 332 0.12 -6.53 10.02
C ASN A 332 -0.25 -7.28 8.71
N GLY A 333 -1.53 -7.30 8.37
CA GLY A 333 -2.00 -7.86 7.09
C GLY A 333 -2.49 -9.30 7.13
N PHE A 334 -2.47 -9.93 8.31
CA PHE A 334 -2.82 -11.33 8.51
C PHE A 334 -4.14 -11.50 9.27
N GLY A 335 -5.07 -10.54 9.14
CA GLY A 335 -6.37 -10.56 9.82
C GLY A 335 -6.35 -9.93 11.22
N THR A 336 -5.20 -9.37 11.62
CA THR A 336 -5.00 -8.62 12.87
C THR A 336 -4.34 -7.27 12.57
N VAL A 337 -4.44 -6.33 13.53
CA VAL A 337 -3.75 -5.03 13.50
C VAL A 337 -2.25 -5.23 13.68
N LEU A 338 -1.85 -6.09 14.61
CA LEU A 338 -0.48 -6.53 14.76
C LEU A 338 -0.44 -8.00 15.19
N ALA A 339 0.35 -8.80 14.49
CA ALA A 339 0.71 -10.17 14.86
C ALA A 339 2.22 -10.27 15.08
N ALA A 340 2.64 -11.30 15.80
CA ALA A 340 4.03 -11.73 15.85
C ALA A 340 4.16 -13.18 15.37
N ALA A 341 5.26 -13.44 14.67
CA ALA A 341 5.69 -14.77 14.29
C ALA A 341 7.15 -14.98 14.67
N GLU A 342 7.51 -16.22 14.98
CA GLU A 342 8.86 -16.59 15.42
C GLU A 342 9.45 -17.69 14.53
N SER A 343 10.78 -17.66 14.40
CA SER A 343 11.57 -18.72 13.75
C SER A 343 12.95 -18.82 14.37
N ASP A 344 13.54 -20.00 14.38
CA ASP A 344 14.93 -20.20 14.82
C ASP A 344 15.93 -19.64 13.79
N ARG A 345 15.51 -19.48 12.52
CA ARG A 345 16.36 -19.05 11.41
C ARG A 345 15.61 -18.12 10.46
N LEU A 346 16.31 -17.13 9.90
CA LEU A 346 15.72 -16.22 8.91
C LEU A 346 15.16 -16.94 7.67
N ASP A 347 15.85 -17.99 7.21
CA ASP A 347 15.48 -18.81 6.04
C ASP A 347 14.63 -20.04 6.39
N GLY A 348 14.25 -20.19 7.66
CA GLY A 348 13.51 -21.32 8.20
C GLY A 348 11.99 -21.18 8.13
N GLU A 349 11.31 -22.09 8.82
CA GLU A 349 9.86 -22.08 8.99
C GLU A 349 9.47 -21.06 10.06
N TRP A 350 8.51 -20.19 9.74
CA TRP A 350 7.99 -19.20 10.65
C TRP A 350 6.63 -19.63 11.18
N ARG A 351 6.41 -19.43 12.48
CA ARG A 351 5.15 -19.76 13.14
C ARG A 351 4.54 -18.54 13.78
N PHE A 352 3.27 -18.27 13.49
CA PHE A 352 2.54 -17.22 14.20
C PHE A 352 2.35 -17.61 15.66
N LEU A 353 2.42 -16.62 16.53
CA LEU A 353 1.95 -16.78 17.90
C LEU A 353 0.42 -16.82 17.86
N CYS A 354 -0.15 -17.93 18.32
CA CYS A 354 -1.59 -18.13 18.32
C CYS A 354 -2.21 -17.89 19.70
N ALA A 355 -3.49 -17.52 19.71
CA ALA A 355 -4.33 -17.58 20.90
C ALA A 355 -4.72 -19.03 21.24
N ALA A 356 -5.37 -19.24 22.38
CA ALA A 356 -5.76 -20.57 22.86
C ALA A 356 -6.71 -21.32 21.90
N ASP A 357 -7.47 -20.58 21.09
CA ASP A 357 -8.38 -21.13 20.08
C ASP A 357 -7.69 -21.45 18.74
N GLY A 358 -6.37 -21.27 18.66
CA GLY A 358 -5.57 -21.51 17.44
C GLY A 358 -5.58 -20.36 16.44
N SER A 359 -6.33 -19.28 16.67
CA SER A 359 -6.30 -18.08 15.82
C SER A 359 -5.00 -17.31 16.00
N ILE A 360 -4.58 -16.56 14.97
CA ILE A 360 -3.41 -15.66 15.07
C ILE A 360 -3.68 -14.63 16.16
N ARG A 361 -2.78 -14.52 17.14
CA ARG A 361 -2.93 -13.61 18.28
C ARG A 361 -2.83 -12.16 17.81
N GLU A 362 -3.90 -11.39 18.06
CA GLU A 362 -3.90 -9.93 17.97
C GLU A 362 -3.12 -9.32 19.13
N LEU A 363 -2.03 -8.62 18.83
CA LEU A 363 -1.20 -7.98 19.85
C LEU A 363 -1.76 -6.61 20.27
N PHE A 364 -2.44 -5.89 19.37
CA PHE A 364 -3.00 -4.57 19.65
C PHE A 364 -4.53 -4.63 19.81
N ALA A 365 -4.98 -5.43 20.80
CA ALA A 365 -6.40 -5.62 21.07
C ALA A 365 -7.14 -4.30 21.38
N GLU A 366 -6.45 -3.35 22.02
CA GLU A 366 -7.00 -2.03 22.36
C GLU A 366 -6.99 -1.04 21.18
N PHE A 367 -6.51 -1.39 19.99
CA PHE A 367 -6.49 -0.44 18.88
C PHE A 367 -7.91 -0.20 18.33
N PRO A 368 -8.36 1.05 18.11
CA PRO A 368 -9.67 1.30 17.52
C PRO A 368 -9.70 0.80 16.07
N LYS A 369 -10.65 -0.09 15.77
CA LYS A 369 -10.82 -0.66 14.43
C LYS A 369 -12.00 0.00 13.74
N GLY A 370 -11.76 0.60 12.57
CA GLY A 370 -12.81 1.12 11.71
C GLY A 370 -13.45 0.04 10.82
N PRO A 371 -14.47 0.40 10.02
CA PRO A 371 -15.21 -0.52 9.12
C PRO A 371 -14.33 -1.23 8.10
N HIS A 372 -13.20 -0.63 7.71
CA HIS A 372 -12.26 -1.17 6.73
C HIS A 372 -11.11 -1.99 7.36
N GLY A 373 -11.10 -2.15 8.68
CA GLY A 373 -10.13 -2.98 9.38
C GLY A 373 -8.72 -2.39 9.49
N GLY A 374 -8.37 -1.99 10.71
CA GLY A 374 -7.01 -1.99 11.26
C GLY A 374 -5.99 -0.95 10.80
N GLY A 375 -4.92 -0.81 11.59
CA GLY A 375 -3.84 0.16 11.39
C GLY A 375 -2.79 -0.26 10.37
N CYS A 376 -2.02 0.74 9.89
CA CYS A 376 -1.01 0.56 8.86
C CYS A 376 0.41 0.87 9.37
N PHE A 377 1.40 0.34 8.66
CA PHE A 377 2.83 0.63 8.83
C PHE A 377 3.35 0.48 10.27
N PRO A 378 3.14 -0.68 10.92
CA PRO A 378 3.63 -0.88 12.27
C PRO A 378 5.15 -0.79 12.34
N THR A 379 5.66 -0.19 13.40
CA THR A 379 7.08 -0.17 13.75
C THR A 379 7.21 -0.61 15.20
N VAL A 380 8.07 -1.59 15.47
CA VAL A 380 8.39 -2.06 16.82
C VAL A 380 9.87 -1.82 17.08
N LEU A 381 10.16 -1.22 18.21
CA LEU A 381 11.50 -0.90 18.68
C LEU A 381 11.75 -1.53 20.05
N ARG A 382 12.73 -2.42 20.14
CA ARG A 382 13.30 -2.83 21.42
C ARG A 382 14.36 -1.83 21.84
N VAL A 383 14.09 -1.06 22.88
CA VAL A 383 15.02 -0.05 23.42
C VAL A 383 15.98 -0.70 24.40
N ALA A 384 15.44 -1.50 25.32
CA ALA A 384 16.19 -2.28 26.29
C ALA A 384 15.39 -3.53 26.68
N GLU A 385 15.98 -4.39 27.51
CA GLU A 385 15.21 -5.43 28.21
C GLU A 385 14.11 -4.77 29.06
N GLY A 386 12.90 -5.31 29.02
CA GLY A 386 11.76 -4.71 29.73
C GLY A 386 11.22 -3.42 29.12
N ASN A 387 11.74 -2.96 27.97
CA ASN A 387 11.36 -1.67 27.39
C ASN A 387 11.22 -1.73 25.86
N TRP A 388 9.98 -1.90 25.42
CA TRP A 388 9.62 -1.99 24.02
C TRP A 388 8.58 -0.94 23.71
N HIS A 389 8.75 -0.33 22.54
CA HIS A 389 7.82 0.66 22.01
C HIS A 389 7.34 0.19 20.65
N ALA A 390 6.12 0.57 20.31
CA ALA A 390 5.60 0.35 18.99
C ALA A 390 4.66 1.46 18.54
N TRP A 391 4.74 1.78 17.24
CA TRP A 391 3.92 2.79 16.60
C TRP A 391 3.17 2.22 15.41
N ILE A 392 1.95 2.69 15.20
CA ILE A 392 1.11 2.28 14.08
C ILE A 392 0.18 3.43 13.69
N THR A 393 -0.13 3.57 12.40
CA THR A 393 -1.10 4.57 11.93
C THR A 393 -2.52 4.03 11.96
N ASP A 394 -3.52 4.92 12.07
CA ASP A 394 -4.95 4.57 12.17
C ASP A 394 -5.58 4.01 10.88
N THR A 395 -5.39 4.69 9.76
CA THR A 395 -6.01 4.39 8.46
C THR A 395 -5.07 4.74 7.32
N TRP A 396 -5.49 4.48 6.08
CA TRP A 396 -4.88 5.07 4.88
C TRP A 396 -5.87 5.99 4.16
N PRO A 397 -5.54 7.28 3.93
CA PRO A 397 -4.33 7.97 4.40
C PRO A 397 -4.35 8.20 5.92
N PRO A 398 -3.20 8.08 6.62
CA PRO A 398 -3.12 8.25 8.06
C PRO A 398 -3.59 9.61 8.53
N GLN A 399 -4.37 9.63 9.61
CA GLN A 399 -4.72 10.86 10.34
C GLN A 399 -4.00 10.97 11.68
N SER A 400 -3.65 9.83 12.26
CA SER A 400 -2.95 9.76 13.54
C SER A 400 -1.99 8.57 13.64
N ILE A 401 -1.07 8.68 14.60
CA ILE A 401 -0.12 7.63 14.99
C ILE A 401 -0.35 7.30 16.45
N TRP A 402 -0.54 6.02 16.71
CA TRP A 402 -0.76 5.45 18.03
C TRP A 402 0.53 4.82 18.55
N HIS A 403 0.76 4.96 19.84
CA HIS A 403 1.94 4.47 20.54
C HIS A 403 1.53 3.44 21.59
N PHE A 404 2.26 2.33 21.62
CA PHE A 404 2.12 1.24 22.56
C PHE A 404 3.45 0.93 23.25
N HIS A 405 3.39 0.47 24.49
CA HIS A 405 4.54 -0.01 25.25
C HIS A 405 4.33 -1.45 25.71
N SER A 406 5.43 -2.19 25.83
CA SER A 406 5.46 -3.56 26.32
C SER A 406 6.77 -3.84 27.06
N GLU A 407 6.70 -4.72 28.06
CA GLU A 407 7.89 -5.18 28.80
C GLU A 407 8.53 -6.42 28.13
N ASP A 408 7.72 -7.26 27.49
CA ASP A 408 8.12 -8.55 26.90
C ASP A 408 8.06 -8.57 25.36
N GLY A 409 7.58 -7.48 24.75
CA GLY A 409 7.33 -7.35 23.32
C GLY A 409 6.12 -8.16 22.83
N LEU A 410 5.27 -8.69 23.72
CA LEU A 410 4.07 -9.48 23.37
C LEU A 410 2.80 -8.96 24.04
N SER A 411 2.94 -8.37 25.22
CA SER A 411 1.86 -7.84 26.04
C SER A 411 1.89 -6.31 25.92
N TRP A 412 1.09 -5.79 24.98
CA TRP A 412 1.11 -4.38 24.59
C TRP A 412 -0.04 -3.60 25.23
N LYS A 413 0.26 -2.40 25.71
CA LYS A 413 -0.72 -1.44 26.24
C LYS A 413 -0.53 -0.09 25.56
N ARG A 414 -1.61 0.69 25.42
CA ARG A 414 -1.53 2.07 24.93
C ARG A 414 -0.59 2.90 25.81
N PHE A 415 0.23 3.74 25.19
CA PHE A 415 1.14 4.63 25.91
C PHE A 415 0.40 5.88 26.39
N GLY A 416 -0.06 5.90 27.63
CA GLY A 416 -0.85 7.02 28.14
C GLY A 416 -2.11 7.33 27.28
N ARG A 417 -2.38 8.62 27.05
CA ARG A 417 -3.52 9.07 26.23
C ARG A 417 -3.17 9.05 24.75
N GLN A 418 -4.03 8.45 23.95
CA GLN A 418 -3.81 8.23 22.52
C GLN A 418 -4.90 8.89 21.65
N PRO A 419 -4.61 9.28 20.39
CA PRO A 419 -3.35 9.09 19.68
C PRO A 419 -2.20 9.98 20.18
N GLU A 420 -0.96 9.61 19.84
CA GLU A 420 0.26 10.35 20.22
C GLU A 420 0.59 11.47 19.24
N ILE A 421 0.43 11.21 17.93
CA ILE A 421 0.68 12.17 16.86
C ILE A 421 -0.57 12.29 16.01
N THR A 422 -0.97 13.50 15.63
CA THR A 422 -1.96 13.78 14.59
C THR A 422 -1.38 14.70 13.55
N ARG A 423 -2.08 14.85 12.42
CA ARG A 423 -1.65 15.74 11.34
C ARG A 423 -1.58 17.22 11.73
N LEU A 424 -2.17 17.62 12.86
CA LEU A 424 -2.00 18.97 13.40
C LEU A 424 -0.55 19.28 13.79
N ALA A 425 0.28 18.26 14.06
CA ALA A 425 1.72 18.46 14.33
C ALA A 425 2.52 18.94 13.12
N VAL A 426 1.94 18.86 11.93
CA VAL A 426 2.55 19.19 10.64
C VAL A 426 1.63 20.07 9.80
N ASP A 427 0.87 20.96 10.46
CA ASP A 427 -0.02 21.94 9.83
C ASP A 427 -1.06 21.31 8.87
N GLY A 428 -1.54 20.12 9.23
CA GLY A 428 -2.51 19.39 8.42
C GLY A 428 -1.92 18.72 7.19
N GLN A 429 -0.60 18.69 6.99
CA GLN A 429 0.04 17.97 5.89
C GLN A 429 -0.13 16.45 6.02
N GLY A 430 -0.07 15.73 4.89
CA GLY A 430 -0.17 14.27 4.88
C GLY A 430 0.96 13.64 5.69
N ILE A 431 0.67 12.57 6.43
CA ILE A 431 1.71 11.75 7.07
C ILE A 431 1.60 10.31 6.55
N LYS A 432 2.71 9.57 6.56
CA LYS A 432 2.73 8.19 6.05
C LYS A 432 3.10 7.16 7.09
N CYS A 433 4.30 7.21 7.66
CA CYS A 433 4.72 6.28 8.70
C CYS A 433 5.71 6.94 9.63
N LEU A 434 5.80 6.42 10.87
CA LEU A 434 6.85 6.75 11.82
C LEU A 434 7.78 5.56 11.95
N ARG A 435 9.06 5.78 11.63
CA ARG A 435 10.14 4.82 11.89
C ARG A 435 10.93 5.29 13.10
N ALA A 436 11.57 4.39 13.83
CA ALA A 436 12.29 4.78 15.03
C ALA A 436 13.57 3.96 15.22
N TYR A 437 14.56 4.59 15.84
CA TYR A 437 15.79 3.96 16.31
C TYR A 437 16.25 4.62 17.62
N VAL A 438 17.18 3.97 18.33
CA VAL A 438 17.83 4.58 19.50
C VAL A 438 19.12 5.25 19.04
N ALA A 439 19.24 6.55 19.28
CA ALA A 439 20.45 7.30 18.99
C ALA A 439 21.58 6.81 19.91
N PRO A 440 22.72 6.34 19.37
CA PRO A 440 23.77 5.75 20.19
C PRO A 440 24.46 6.75 21.11
N ASP A 441 24.48 8.04 20.73
CA ASP A 441 25.14 9.13 21.43
C ASP A 441 24.30 9.70 22.59
N THR A 442 23.01 9.94 22.35
CA THR A 442 22.12 10.51 23.38
C THR A 442 21.33 9.46 24.15
N GLN A 443 21.31 8.22 23.66
CA GLN A 443 20.40 7.17 24.12
C GLN A 443 18.94 7.61 24.06
N GLU A 444 18.57 8.56 23.21
CA GLU A 444 17.15 8.93 22.99
C GLU A 444 16.52 8.06 21.92
N ILE A 445 15.19 7.92 21.98
CA ILE A 445 14.43 7.39 20.86
C ILE A 445 14.28 8.50 19.84
N VAL A 446 14.76 8.24 18.62
CA VAL A 446 14.62 9.13 17.47
C VAL A 446 13.56 8.59 16.54
N GLY A 447 12.49 9.35 16.36
CA GLY A 447 11.44 9.11 15.37
C GLY A 447 11.74 9.79 14.05
N LEU A 448 11.38 9.14 12.94
CA LEU A 448 11.48 9.63 11.57
C LEU A 448 10.08 9.59 10.96
N LEU A 449 9.40 10.74 10.98
CA LEU A 449 8.06 10.90 10.44
C LEU A 449 8.14 11.31 8.96
N SER A 450 7.53 10.53 8.09
CA SER A 450 7.35 10.88 6.68
C SER A 450 6.17 11.82 6.52
N VAL A 451 6.42 13.06 6.08
CA VAL A 451 5.43 14.12 5.88
C VAL A 451 5.36 14.50 4.41
N TRP A 452 4.17 14.58 3.84
CA TRP A 452 3.96 14.96 2.45
C TRP A 452 4.12 16.47 2.28
N GLN A 453 5.12 16.87 1.50
CA GLN A 453 5.42 18.27 1.23
C GLN A 453 5.70 18.47 -0.25
N THR A 454 5.28 19.63 -0.76
CA THR A 454 5.66 20.10 -2.09
C THR A 454 6.94 20.91 -1.97
N GLY A 455 7.98 20.49 -2.70
CA GLY A 455 9.26 21.18 -2.76
C GLY A 455 9.21 22.48 -3.57
N PRO A 456 10.30 23.25 -3.60
CA PRO A 456 10.40 24.53 -4.31
C PRO A 456 10.12 24.44 -5.82
N ASP A 457 10.47 23.30 -6.43
CA ASP A 457 10.29 23.02 -7.86
C ASP A 457 8.91 22.41 -8.18
N ALA A 458 7.95 22.52 -7.24
CA ALA A 458 6.61 21.92 -7.30
C ALA A 458 6.57 20.37 -7.32
N GLU A 459 7.70 19.68 -7.18
CA GLU A 459 7.71 18.24 -6.96
C GLU A 459 7.33 17.88 -5.52
N ALA A 460 6.34 17.02 -5.35
CA ALA A 460 5.89 16.57 -4.04
C ALA A 460 6.56 15.26 -3.61
N ALA A 461 6.99 15.20 -2.36
CA ALA A 461 7.70 14.06 -1.80
C ALA A 461 7.37 13.83 -0.32
N TRP A 462 7.70 12.63 0.17
CA TRP A 462 7.70 12.32 1.59
C TRP A 462 8.97 12.85 2.24
N MET A 463 8.92 14.04 2.82
CA MET A 463 10.02 14.65 3.55
C MET A 463 10.12 14.06 4.96
N LEU A 464 11.34 13.75 5.41
CA LEU A 464 11.55 13.20 6.75
C LEU A 464 11.62 14.31 7.79
N HIS A 465 10.92 14.12 8.90
CA HIS A 465 11.02 14.96 10.09
C HIS A 465 11.52 14.12 11.26
N GLU A 466 12.52 14.63 11.97
CA GLU A 466 13.06 14.03 13.16
C GLU A 466 12.25 14.45 14.39
N LEU A 467 11.94 13.46 15.24
CA LEU A 467 11.33 13.63 16.54
C LEU A 467 12.22 12.96 17.59
N ARG A 468 12.25 13.50 18.81
CA ARG A 468 13.03 12.93 19.91
C ARG A 468 12.20 12.79 21.18
N MET A 469 12.37 11.68 21.87
CA MET A 469 11.88 11.50 23.24
C MET A 469 12.87 10.67 24.08
N PRO A 470 12.82 10.79 25.42
CA PRO A 470 13.66 9.99 26.30
C PRO A 470 13.41 8.48 26.12
N SER A 471 14.47 7.67 26.16
CA SER A 471 14.36 6.21 26.01
C SER A 471 13.91 5.50 27.29
N ASP A 472 14.07 6.14 28.43
CA ASP A 472 13.63 5.66 29.74
C ASP A 472 12.16 6.00 30.04
N LEU A 473 11.47 6.65 29.10
CA LEU A 473 10.07 7.00 29.25
C LEU A 473 9.20 5.74 29.45
N ARG A 474 8.26 5.81 30.38
CA ARG A 474 7.29 4.76 30.70
C ARG A 474 5.86 5.32 30.65
N PRO A 475 4.86 4.48 30.31
CA PRO A 475 3.48 4.91 30.04
C PRO A 475 2.73 5.52 31.23
#